data_AF-A0A7V0IA32-F1
#
_entry.id   AF-A0A7V0IA32-F1
#
_cell.length_a   1.000
_cell.length_b   1.000
_cell.length_c   1.000
_cell.angle_alpha   90.00
_cell.angle_beta   90.00
_cell.angle_gamma   90.00
#
_symmetry.space_group_name_H-M   'P 1'
#
loop_
_entity.id
_entity.type
_entity.pdbx_description
1 polymer ?
#
loop_
_entity_poly.entity_id
_entity_poly.type
_entity_poly.pdbx_seq_one_letter_code
_entity_poly.pdbx_strand_id
1 'polypeptide(L)' 'MLIPRKKEIFRPNCKPTEDSTEGRIVLQCNPKLEKDGKVFTGERPTKIIVEGGRALIIDDGGITEEMMEKLKKHIEKNSL' A
#
# COMPACT_ATOMS: atom_id res chain seq x y z
N MET A 1 -24.04 -9.13 -23.65
CA MET A 1 -22.68 -8.52 -23.58
C MET A 1 -22.28 -8.43 -22.12
N LEU A 2 -21.41 -9.32 -21.65
CA LEU A 2 -20.82 -9.21 -20.32
C LEU A 2 -19.69 -8.17 -20.41
N ILE A 3 -19.95 -6.96 -19.93
CA ILE A 3 -18.90 -5.94 -19.76
C ILE A 3 -17.88 -6.58 -18.81
N PRO A 4 -16.62 -6.83 -19.24
CA PRO A 4 -15.62 -7.29 -18.30
C PRO A 4 -15.45 -6.18 -17.28
N ARG A 5 -15.88 -6.40 -16.04
CA ARG A 5 -15.54 -5.51 -14.93
C ARG A 5 -14.03 -5.38 -14.99
N LYS A 6 -13.52 -4.19 -15.29
CA LYS A 6 -12.09 -3.89 -15.27
C LYS A 6 -11.53 -4.47 -13.98
N LYS A 7 -10.80 -5.59 -14.09
CA LYS A 7 -10.23 -6.27 -12.94
C LYS A 7 -9.06 -5.42 -12.51
N GLU A 8 -9.33 -4.52 -11.58
CA GLU A 8 -8.31 -3.79 -10.88
C GLU A 8 -7.94 -4.59 -9.62
N ILE A 9 -6.67 -4.95 -9.49
CA ILE A 9 -6.16 -5.70 -8.35
C ILE A 9 -5.03 -4.88 -7.73
N PHE A 10 -5.29 -4.36 -6.53
CA PHE A 10 -4.27 -3.69 -5.72
C PHE A 10 -3.70 -4.64 -4.68
N ARG A 11 -2.37 -4.76 -4.64
CA ARG A 11 -1.63 -5.52 -3.64
C ARG A 11 -0.61 -4.60 -2.99
N PRO A 12 -0.74 -4.22 -1.71
CA PRO A 12 0.21 -3.33 -1.05
C PRO A 12 1.56 -4.00 -0.76
N ASN A 13 1.59 -5.35 -0.69
CA ASN A 13 2.77 -6.18 -0.42
C ASN A 13 3.60 -5.66 0.77
N CYS A 14 2.93 -5.47 1.90
CA CYS A 14 3.55 -5.02 3.13
C CYS A 14 4.15 -6.18 3.91
N LYS A 15 5.30 -5.92 4.56
CA LYS A 15 5.92 -6.81 5.54
C LYS A 15 6.35 -6.01 6.77
N PRO A 16 6.19 -6.53 7.99
CA PRO A 16 6.75 -5.90 9.18
C PRO A 16 8.28 -5.87 9.11
N THR A 17 8.87 -4.80 9.62
CA THR A 17 10.32 -4.65 9.76
C THR A 17 10.75 -4.89 11.21
N GLU A 18 12.05 -5.11 11.42
CA GLU A 18 12.65 -5.30 12.76
C GLU A 18 12.50 -4.06 13.67
N ASP A 19 12.17 -2.89 13.09
CA ASP A 19 11.86 -1.66 13.85
C ASP A 19 10.51 -1.72 14.59
N SER A 20 9.73 -2.79 14.39
CA SER A 20 8.43 -2.94 15.04
C SER A 20 8.60 -3.27 16.53
N THR A 21 7.93 -2.52 17.40
CA THR A 21 7.95 -2.70 18.86
C THR A 21 6.54 -2.88 19.40
N GLU A 22 6.41 -3.21 20.68
CA GLU A 22 5.10 -3.22 21.34
C GLU A 22 4.46 -1.82 21.24
N GLY A 23 3.27 -1.73 20.63
CA GLY A 23 2.55 -0.47 20.40
C GLY A 23 2.93 0.31 19.12
N ARG A 24 3.98 -0.09 18.39
CA ARG A 24 4.40 0.56 17.14
C ARG A 24 4.75 -0.48 16.07
N ILE A 25 3.97 -0.54 14.99
CA ILE A 25 4.21 -1.45 13.87
C ILE A 25 4.86 -0.68 12.74
N VAL A 26 6.01 -1.12 12.27
CA VAL A 26 6.68 -0.54 11.10
C VAL A 26 6.58 -1.55 9.95
N LEU A 27 5.91 -1.15 8.87
CA LEU A 27 5.75 -1.96 7.67
C LEU A 27 6.57 -1.36 6.53
N GLN A 28 7.18 -2.24 5.73
CA GLN A 28 7.73 -1.89 4.43
C GLN A 28 6.85 -2.49 3.35
N CYS A 29 6.30 -1.64 2.49
CA CYS A 29 5.33 -1.99 1.46
C CYS A 29 5.86 -1.74 0.06
N ASN A 30 5.65 -2.70 -0.83
CA ASN A 30 5.96 -2.58 -2.25
C ASN A 30 4.66 -2.66 -3.07
N PRO A 31 3.86 -1.58 -3.12
CA PRO A 31 2.55 -1.64 -3.74
C PRO A 31 2.63 -1.98 -5.23
N LYS A 32 1.70 -2.84 -5.65
CA LYS A 32 1.52 -3.31 -7.02
C LYS A 32 0.05 -3.13 -7.41
N LEU A 33 -0.19 -2.45 -8.51
CA LEU A 33 -1.51 -2.24 -9.08
C LEU A 33 -1.58 -2.93 -10.45
N GLU A 34 -2.50 -3.85 -10.61
CA GLU A 34 -2.81 -4.46 -11.91
C GLU A 34 -4.13 -3.89 -12.41
N LYS A 35 -4.10 -3.25 -13.58
CA LYS A 35 -5.26 -2.55 -14.16
C LYS A 35 -5.23 -2.67 -15.68
N ASP A 36 -6.34 -3.12 -16.25
CA ASP A 36 -6.51 -3.29 -17.71
C ASP A 36 -5.37 -4.12 -18.36
N GLY A 37 -4.88 -5.15 -17.67
CA GLY A 37 -3.77 -6.00 -18.12
C GLY A 37 -2.38 -5.39 -17.98
N LYS A 38 -2.27 -4.17 -17.44
CA LYS A 38 -1.00 -3.49 -17.14
C LYS A 38 -0.65 -3.61 -15.66
N VAL A 39 0.63 -3.73 -15.38
CA VAL A 39 1.18 -3.81 -14.02
C VAL A 39 1.94 -2.53 -13.73
N PHE A 40 1.55 -1.87 -12.65
CA PHE A 40 2.23 -0.71 -12.08
C PHE A 40 2.84 -1.15 -10.74
N THR A 41 4.12 -0.85 -10.54
CA THR A 41 4.84 -1.15 -9.30
C THR A 41 5.48 0.12 -8.80
N GLY A 42 5.56 0.27 -7.47
CA GLY A 42 6.42 1.29 -6.89
C GLY A 42 7.87 1.06 -7.29
N GLU A 43 8.59 2.12 -7.63
CA GLU A 43 10.02 2.04 -7.92
C GLU A 43 10.82 1.76 -6.65
N ARG A 44 10.31 2.21 -5.50
CA ARG A 44 10.94 2.08 -4.19
C ARG A 44 9.92 1.61 -3.14
N PRO A 45 10.39 0.93 -2.08
CA PRO A 45 9.54 0.57 -0.95
C PRO A 45 9.02 1.81 -0.21
N THR A 46 7.77 1.75 0.19
CA THR A 46 7.12 2.74 1.03
C THR A 46 7.13 2.24 2.48
N LYS A 47 7.56 3.09 3.43
CA LYS A 47 7.50 2.74 4.86
C LYS A 47 6.18 3.24 5.45
N ILE A 48 5.50 2.39 6.22
CA ILE A 48 4.29 2.75 6.97
C ILE A 48 4.58 2.55 8.45
N ILE A 49 4.30 3.54 9.27
CA ILE A 49 4.43 3.47 10.72
C ILE A 49 3.04 3.57 11.32
N VAL A 50 2.62 2.54 12.03
CA VAL A 50 1.34 2.47 12.73
C VAL A 50 1.61 2.61 14.23
N GLU A 51 1.04 3.63 14.86
CA GLU A 51 1.19 3.89 16.30
C GLU A 51 -0.07 4.59 16.83
N GLY A 52 -0.63 4.09 17.94
CA GLY A 52 -1.76 4.73 18.62
C GLY A 52 -3.01 4.93 17.74
N GLY A 53 -3.29 4.02 16.81
CA GLY A 53 -4.43 4.10 15.89
C GLY A 53 -4.26 5.13 14.76
N ARG A 54 -3.02 5.55 14.49
CA ARG A 54 -2.66 6.41 13.36
C ARG A 54 -1.62 5.70 12.50
N ALA A 55 -1.73 5.88 11.19
CA ALA A 55 -0.75 5.41 10.22
C ALA A 55 -0.05 6.61 9.55
N LEU A 56 1.28 6.62 9.59
CA LEU A 56 2.14 7.54 8.85
C LEU A 56 2.73 6.81 7.64
N ILE A 57 2.50 7.35 6.44
CA ILE A 57 3.09 6.84 5.19
C ILE A 57 4.29 7.70 4.84
N ILE A 58 5.45 7.08 4.66
CA ILE A 58 6.70 7.71 4.23
C ILE A 58 7.00 7.18 2.83
N ASP A 59 6.88 8.05 1.84
CA ASP A 59 7.19 7.77 0.43
C ASP A 59 8.22 8.75 -0.10
N ASP A 60 9.31 8.23 -0.67
CA ASP A 60 10.40 9.02 -1.26
C ASP A 60 10.15 9.38 -2.74
N GLY A 61 8.87 9.44 -3.14
CA GLY A 61 8.43 9.63 -4.53
C GLY A 61 8.49 8.35 -5.37
N GLY A 62 8.43 7.17 -4.73
CA GLY A 62 8.52 5.88 -5.39
C GLY A 62 7.18 5.35 -5.89
N ILE A 63 6.07 5.92 -5.43
CA ILE A 63 4.72 5.47 -5.77
C ILE A 63 3.90 6.57 -6.44
N THR A 64 3.12 6.19 -7.45
CA THR A 64 2.23 7.11 -8.14
C THR A 64 1.07 7.54 -7.24
N GLU A 65 0.45 8.70 -7.53
CA GLU A 65 -0.72 9.19 -6.79
C GLU A 65 -1.87 8.16 -6.75
N GLU A 66 -2.14 7.48 -7.86
CA GLU A 66 -3.17 6.44 -7.91
C GLU A 66 -2.88 5.28 -6.94
N MET A 67 -1.63 4.83 -6.85
CA MET A 67 -1.25 3.78 -5.89
C MET A 67 -1.30 4.28 -4.45
N MET A 68 -0.89 5.53 -4.21
CA MET A 68 -0.98 6.17 -2.90
C MET A 68 -2.43 6.22 -2.40
N GLU A 69 -3.39 6.59 -3.25
CA GLU A 69 -4.81 6.58 -2.89
C GLU A 69 -5.32 5.16 -2.55
N LYS A 70 -4.92 4.16 -3.33
CA LYS A 70 -5.29 2.75 -3.07
C LYS A 70 -4.65 2.24 -1.77
N LEU A 71 -3.41 2.65 -1.50
CA LEU A 71 -2.69 2.30 -0.28
C LEU A 71 -3.38 2.89 0.95
N LYS A 72 -3.75 4.18 0.91
CA LYS A 72 -4.52 4.85 1.97
C LYS A 72 -5.84 4.12 2.24
N LYS A 73 -6.63 3.83 1.20
CA LYS A 73 -7.88 3.07 1.33
C LYS A 73 -7.68 1.67 1.92
N HIS A 74 -6.55 1.03 1.63
CA HIS A 74 -6.23 -0.28 2.18
C HIS A 74 -5.92 -0.20 3.69
N ILE A 75 -5.12 0.78 4.11
CA ILE A 75 -4.80 1.04 5.52
C ILE A 75 -6.08 1.32 6.30
N GLU A 76 -6.93 2.25 5.81
CA GLU A 76 -8.21 2.60 6.43
C GLU A 76 -9.15 1.39 6.58
N LYS A 77 -9.26 0.55 5.55
CA LYS A 77 -10.12 -0.65 5.58
C LYS A 77 -9.65 -1.74 6.52
N ASN A 78 -8.35 -1.87 6.71
CA ASN A 78 -7.78 -2.89 7.60
C ASN A 78 -7.51 -2.35 9.01
N SER A 79 -7.85 -1.07 9.25
CA SER A 79 -7.61 -0.38 10.52
C SER A 79 -6.17 -0.56 11.01
N LEU A 80 -5.23 -0.45 10.06
CA LEU A 80 -3.82 -0.23 10.37
C LEU A 80 -3.66 1.19 10.92
#